data_AF-A0A849GVH3-F1
#
_entry.id   AF-A0A849GVH3-F1
#
_cell.length_a   1.000
_cell.length_b   1.000
_cell.length_c   1.000
_cell.angle_alpha   90.00
_cell.angle_beta   90.00
_cell.angle_gamma   90.00
#
_symmetry.space_group_name_H-M   'P 1'
#
loop_
_entity.id
_entity.type
_entity.pdbx_description
1 polymer ?
#
loop_
_entity_poly.entity_id
_entity_poly.type
_entity_poly.pdbx_seq_one_letter_code
_entity_poly.pdbx_strand_id
1 'polypeptide(L)' 'DKINSEDEWYALGQLGQYITRDNPDFDPRTYGKRKLSDLVEELKRFDTKKIGNQLHVRRVD' A
#
# COMPACT_ATOMS: atom_id res chain seq x y z
N ASP A 1 0.03 29.64 -8.73
CA ASP A 1 0.70 28.36 -8.45
C ASP A 1 -0.22 27.18 -8.62
N LYS A 2 0.22 26.23 -9.43
CA LYS A 2 -0.52 25.05 -9.86
C LYS A 2 -0.43 23.97 -8.77
N ILE A 3 -1.58 23.60 -8.21
CA ILE A 3 -1.98 22.25 -7.75
C ILE A 3 -0.78 21.35 -7.35
N ASN A 4 -0.30 21.49 -6.12
CA ASN A 4 0.20 20.31 -5.40
C ASN A 4 -1.04 19.71 -4.74
N SER A 5 -1.82 18.94 -5.52
CA SER A 5 -2.69 17.95 -4.90
C SER A 5 -1.78 17.13 -4.00
N GLU A 6 -2.04 17.16 -2.71
CA GLU A 6 -1.33 16.38 -1.70
C GLU A 6 -1.23 14.95 -2.23
N ASP A 7 -0.06 14.58 -2.74
CA ASP A 7 0.20 13.26 -3.26
C ASP A 7 0.17 12.32 -2.03
N GLU A 8 -1.01 11.76 -1.72
CA GLU A 8 -1.31 10.92 -0.56
C GLU A 8 -0.60 9.56 -0.65
N TRP A 9 0.72 9.59 -0.55
CA TRP A 9 1.55 8.41 -0.41
C TRP A 9 1.53 7.95 1.04
N TYR A 10 1.00 6.75 1.27
CA TYR A 10 0.97 6.13 2.59
C TYR A 10 2.05 5.07 2.72
N ALA A 11 2.80 5.06 3.82
CA ALA A 11 3.79 4.02 4.07
C ALA A 11 3.11 2.64 4.14
N LEU A 12 3.56 1.68 3.33
CA LEU A 12 3.04 0.31 3.27
C LEU A 12 3.06 -0.35 4.65
N GLY A 13 4.11 -0.11 5.45
CA GLY A 13 4.21 -0.64 6.80
C GLY A 13 3.06 -0.18 7.69
N GLN A 14 2.73 1.11 7.65
CA GLN A 14 1.61 1.67 8.41
C GLN A 14 0.26 1.16 7.88
N LEU A 15 0.12 1.04 6.55
CA LEU A 15 -1.08 0.49 5.92
C LEU A 15 -1.29 -0.97 6.35
N GLY A 16 -0.24 -1.78 6.40
CA GLY A 16 -0.30 -3.15 6.88
C GLY A 16 -0.75 -3.24 8.35
N GLN A 17 -0.24 -2.36 9.22
CA GLN A 17 -0.71 -2.29 10.62
C GLN A 17 -2.20 -1.92 10.70
N TYR A 18 -2.66 -0.97 9.88
CA TYR A 18 -4.06 -0.58 9.84
C TYR A 18 -4.95 -1.73 9.33
N ILE A 19 -4.54 -2.43 8.28
CA ILE A 19 -5.25 -3.58 7.72
C ILE A 19 -5.36 -4.68 8.77
N THR A 20 -4.28 -5.05 9.46
CA THR A 20 -4.35 -6.09 10.51
C THR A 20 -5.22 -5.65 11.70
N ARG A 21 -5.26 -4.35 12.02
CA ARG A 21 -6.12 -3.84 13.10
C ARG A 21 -7.61 -3.87 12.74
N ASP A 22 -7.93 -3.46 11.52
CA ASP A 22 -9.32 -3.34 11.03
C ASP A 22 -9.86 -4.69 10.53
N ASN A 23 -9.00 -5.48 9.91
CA ASN A 23 -9.26 -6.80 9.35
C ASN A 23 -8.20 -7.79 9.84
N PRO A 24 -8.31 -8.30 11.08
CA PRO A 24 -7.33 -9.22 11.66
C PRO A 24 -7.21 -10.56 10.89
N ASP A 25 -8.25 -10.95 10.16
CA ASP A 25 -8.25 -12.15 9.31
C ASP A 25 -7.57 -11.94 7.94
N PHE A 26 -7.07 -10.73 7.67
CA PHE A 26 -6.38 -10.45 6.42
C PHE A 26 -5.02 -11.16 6.37
N ASP A 27 -4.89 -12.11 5.44
CA ASP A 27 -3.62 -12.80 5.15
C ASP A 27 -3.28 -12.68 3.64
N PRO A 28 -2.17 -12.01 3.27
CA PRO A 28 -1.69 -11.93 1.88
C PRO A 28 -1.51 -13.29 1.20
N ARG A 29 -1.31 -14.36 1.99
CA ARG A 29 -1.12 -15.73 1.47
C ARG A 29 -2.39 -16.32 0.88
N THR A 30 -3.56 -15.85 1.31
CA THR A 30 -4.84 -16.23 0.69
C THR A 30 -4.93 -15.77 -0.76
N TYR A 31 -4.19 -14.70 -1.10
CA TYR A 31 -4.02 -14.17 -2.46
C TYR A 31 -2.73 -14.69 -3.15
N GLY A 32 -2.08 -15.71 -2.59
CA GLY A 32 -0.86 -16.30 -3.17
C GLY A 32 0.41 -15.47 -2.96
N LYS A 33 0.40 -14.44 -2.10
CA LYS A 33 1.55 -13.57 -1.84
C LYS A 33 2.15 -13.79 -0.47
N ARG A 34 3.48 -13.67 -0.39
CA ARG A 34 4.22 -13.79 0.88
C ARG A 34 4.23 -12.49 1.68
N LYS A 35 4.07 -11.36 1.00
CA LYS A 35 4.15 -10.01 1.58
C LYS A 35 3.01 -9.16 1.05
N LEU A 36 2.57 -8.20 1.87
CA LEU A 36 1.61 -7.18 1.46
C LEU A 36 2.15 -6.32 0.31
N SER A 37 3.47 -6.06 0.25
CA SER A 37 4.10 -5.34 -0.87
C SER A 37 3.77 -5.98 -2.21
N ASP A 38 3.97 -7.28 -2.30
CA ASP A 38 3.83 -8.03 -3.55
C ASP A 38 2.35 -8.13 -3.98
N LEU A 39 1.43 -8.09 -3.02
CA LEU A 39 0.00 -8.03 -3.28
C LEU A 39 -0.40 -6.66 -3.81
N VAL A 40 0.02 -5.59 -3.13
CA VAL A 40 -0.34 -4.22 -3.52
C VAL A 40 0.29 -3.83 -4.85
N GLU A 41 1.51 -4.29 -5.16
CA GLU A 41 2.17 -4.08 -6.45
C GLU A 41 1.44 -4.76 -7.63
N GLU A 42 0.73 -5.87 -7.40
CA GLU A 42 -0.05 -6.55 -8.44
C GLU A 42 -1.42 -5.89 -8.66
N LEU A 43 -1.95 -5.22 -7.63
CA LEU A 43 -3.23 -4.54 -7.71
C LEU A 43 -3.10 -3.28 -8.57
N LYS A 44 -3.63 -3.33 -9.80
CA LYS A 44 -3.65 -2.21 -10.77
C LYS A 44 -4.33 -0.91 -10.29
N ARG A 45 -4.97 -0.93 -9.13
CA ARG A 45 -5.64 0.23 -8.50
C ARG A 45 -4.73 1.00 -7.55
N PHE A 46 -3.53 0.49 -7.30
CA PHE A 46 -2.56 1.11 -6.40
C PHE A 46 -1.26 1.39 -7.14
N ASP A 47 -0.72 2.58 -6.91
CA ASP A 47 0.64 2.94 -7.28
C ASP A 47 1.53 2.65 -6.08
N THR A 48 2.68 2.04 -6.33
CA THR A 48 3.70 1.83 -5.30
C THR A 48 4.97 2.59 -5.66
N LYS A 49 5.56 3.28 -4.68
CA LYS A 49 6.80 4.04 -4.85
C LYS A 49 7.71 3.84 -3.67
N LYS A 50 9.01 3.67 -3.94
CA LYS A 50 10.03 3.63 -2.89
C LYS A 50 10.46 5.06 -2.55
N ILE A 51 10.26 5.48 -1.31
CA ILE A 51 10.69 6.78 -0.79
C ILE A 51 11.71 6.49 0.31
N GLY A 52 12.99 6.71 0.02
CA GLY A 52 14.09 6.26 0.86
C GLY A 52 14.10 4.73 1.00
N ASN A 53 14.02 4.23 2.24
CA ASN A 53 13.98 2.79 2.53
C ASN A 53 12.57 2.24 2.74
N GLN A 54 11.52 3.06 2.57
CA GLN A 54 10.14 2.66 2.81
C GLN A 54 9.35 2.58 1.50
N LEU A 55 8.59 1.50 1.34
CA LEU A 55 7.60 1.42 0.25
C LEU A 55 6.38 2.24 0.66
N HIS A 56 5.95 3.12 -0.23
CA HIS A 56 4.72 3.89 -0.11
C HIS A 56 3.74 3.45 -1.18
N VAL A 57 2.45 3.60 -0.86
CA VAL A 57 1.33 3.21 -1.69
C VAL A 57 0.39 4.39 -1.81
N ARG A 58 -0.12 4.63 -3.01
CA ARG A 58 -1.18 5.59 -3.29
C ARG A 58 -2.30 4.89 -4.05
N ARG A 59 -3.56 5.26 -3.80
CA ARG A 59 -4.68 4.77 -4.60
C ARG A 59 -4.76 5.57 -5.92
N VAL A 60 -5.01 4.88 -7.03
CA VAL A 60 -5.05 5.44 -8.40
C VAL A 60 -6.43 5.22 -9.03
N ASP A 61 -7.45 4.95 -8.20
CA ASP A 61 -8.84 4.74 -8.64
C ASP A 61 -9.38 5.99 -9.36
#